data_AF-A0A7A6JW56-F1
#
_entry.id   AF-A0A7A6JW56-F1
#
_cell.length_a   1.000
_cell.length_b   1.000
_cell.length_c   1.000
_cell.angle_alpha   90.00
_cell.angle_beta   90.00
_cell.angle_gamma   90.00
#
_symmetry.space_group_name_H-M   'P 1'
#
loop_
_entity.id
_entity.type
_entity.pdbx_description
1 polymer ?
#
loop_
_entity_poly.entity_id
_entity_poly.type
_entity_poly.pdbx_seq_one_letter_code
_entity_poly.pdbx_strand_id
1 'polypeptide(L)'
;MAGKRKNPADNWMPPRVYQGKAAYEFRNKDNKAIRLCALDAPRSAVWLAYEKAVGDEKERNTFQALTEQFMTSPDFMDLAVETRKDYTKYSGKVLPVFGKIDPDKIKPEHIRRYMDQRGLSSRTQANREK
;
A
#
# COMPACT_ATOMS: atom_id res chain seq x y z
N MET A 1 -6.96 5.66 -20.51
CA MET A 1 -5.76 6.19 -21.17
C MET A 1 -5.59 7.65 -20.77
N ALA A 2 -4.39 8.08 -20.34
CA ALA A 2 -4.16 9.49 -20.04
C ALA A 2 -4.21 10.29 -21.37
N GLY A 3 -5.08 11.28 -21.45
CA GLY A 3 -5.19 12.12 -22.65
C GLY A 3 -3.90 12.89 -22.91
N LYS A 4 -3.61 13.18 -24.19
CA LYS A 4 -2.48 14.05 -24.57
C LYS A 4 -2.59 15.39 -23.81
N ARG A 5 -1.49 15.85 -23.25
CA ARG A 5 -1.42 17.14 -22.55
C ARG A 5 -1.66 18.27 -23.55
N LYS A 6 -2.35 19.34 -23.10
CA LYS A 6 -2.65 20.51 -23.94
C LYS A 6 -1.39 21.34 -24.26
N ASN A 7 -0.44 21.41 -23.32
CA ASN A 7 0.81 22.15 -23.49
C ASN A 7 1.97 21.21 -23.82
N PRO A 8 2.66 21.37 -24.96
CA PRO A 8 3.82 20.55 -25.33
C PRO A 8 4.97 20.62 -24.33
N ALA A 9 5.14 21.75 -23.65
CA ALA A 9 6.19 21.94 -22.65
C ALA A 9 6.04 21.02 -21.43
N ASP A 10 4.85 20.46 -21.20
CA ASP A 10 4.56 19.60 -20.05
C ASP A 10 4.73 18.11 -20.37
N ASN A 11 5.08 17.75 -21.61
CA ASN A 11 5.18 16.36 -22.06
C ASN A 11 6.29 15.56 -21.35
N TRP A 12 7.27 16.23 -20.75
CA TRP A 12 8.33 15.56 -19.98
C TRP A 12 7.87 15.11 -18.59
N MET A 13 6.72 15.59 -18.10
CA MET A 13 6.28 15.38 -16.73
C MET A 13 5.64 13.99 -16.56
N PRO A 14 5.88 13.32 -15.41
CA PRO A 14 5.34 11.98 -15.16
C PRO A 14 3.80 11.91 -15.24
N PRO A 15 3.21 10.73 -15.46
CA PRO A 15 1.76 10.57 -15.53
C PRO A 15 1.03 11.13 -14.30
N ARG A 16 -0.09 11.83 -14.53
CA ARG A 16 -0.91 12.46 -13.47
C ARG A 16 -0.18 13.51 -12.63
N VAL A 17 0.99 13.99 -13.06
CA VAL A 17 1.68 15.14 -12.47
C VAL A 17 1.36 16.40 -13.25
N TYR A 18 0.96 17.45 -12.55
CA TYR A 18 0.59 18.75 -13.10
C TYR A 18 1.40 19.87 -12.46
N GLN A 19 1.59 20.96 -13.20
CA GLN A 19 2.14 22.18 -12.65
C GLN A 19 1.01 22.98 -12.00
N GLY A 20 1.03 23.08 -10.66
CA GLY A 20 0.15 23.95 -9.90
C GLY A 20 0.67 25.39 -9.86
N LYS A 21 0.00 26.25 -9.09
CA LYS A 21 0.42 27.67 -8.95
C LYS A 21 1.72 27.85 -8.17
N ALA A 22 2.05 26.93 -7.27
CA ALA A 22 3.18 27.06 -6.35
C ALA A 22 4.08 25.80 -6.29
N ALA A 23 3.65 24.70 -6.90
CA ALA A 23 4.35 23.41 -6.82
C ALA A 23 3.95 22.49 -7.97
N TYR A 24 4.76 21.46 -8.19
CA TYR A 24 4.36 20.27 -8.94
C TYR A 24 3.49 19.39 -8.06
N GLU A 25 2.36 18.95 -8.62
CA GLU A 25 1.32 18.20 -7.89
C GLU A 25 1.04 16.87 -8.59
N PHE A 26 1.07 15.78 -7.83
CA PHE A 26 0.65 14.47 -8.27
C PHE A 26 -0.82 14.23 -7.89
N ARG A 27 -1.65 13.84 -8.85
CA ARG A 27 -3.02 13.40 -8.56
C ARG A 27 -3.05 11.90 -8.34
N ASN A 28 -3.29 11.49 -7.09
CA ASN A 28 -3.46 10.08 -6.72
C ASN A 28 -4.70 9.47 -7.40
N LYS A 29 -4.97 8.16 -7.23
CA LYS A 29 -6.13 7.49 -7.86
C LYS A 29 -7.46 8.16 -7.52
N ASP A 30 -7.62 8.67 -6.30
CA ASP A 30 -8.80 9.40 -5.81
C ASP A 30 -8.89 10.86 -6.28
N ASN A 31 -8.00 11.29 -7.18
CA ASN A 31 -7.87 12.67 -7.66
C ASN A 31 -7.48 13.71 -6.59
N LYS A 32 -7.01 13.28 -5.42
CA LYS A 32 -6.40 14.16 -4.42
C LYS A 32 -5.03 14.63 -4.91
N ALA A 33 -4.75 15.92 -4.70
CA ALA A 33 -3.47 16.53 -5.06
C ALA A 33 -2.44 16.35 -3.94
N ILE A 34 -1.33 15.69 -4.26
CA ILE A 34 -0.17 15.49 -3.40
C ILE A 34 0.93 16.42 -3.90
N ARG A 35 1.41 17.31 -3.04
CA ARG A 35 2.52 18.22 -3.34
C ARG A 35 3.82 17.43 -3.47
N LEU A 36 4.49 17.52 -4.63
CA LEU A 36 5.77 16.83 -4.87
C LEU A 36 6.96 17.72 -4.53
N CYS A 37 7.10 18.86 -5.22
CA CYS A 37 8.24 19.76 -5.09
C CYS A 37 7.88 21.17 -5.60
N ALA A 38 8.73 22.15 -5.29
CA ALA A 38 8.56 23.53 -5.76
C ALA A 38 8.81 23.66 -7.28
N LEU A 39 8.34 24.75 -7.88
CA LEU A 39 8.35 24.96 -9.35
C LEU A 39 9.75 25.18 -9.93
N ASP A 40 10.69 25.61 -9.08
CA ASP A 40 12.11 25.82 -9.38
C ASP A 40 12.91 24.52 -9.41
N ALA A 41 12.33 23.40 -8.95
CA ALA A 41 13.01 22.13 -8.89
C ALA A 41 13.36 21.59 -10.30
N PRO A 42 14.54 20.96 -10.47
CA PRO A 42 14.92 20.35 -11.73
C PRO A 42 14.00 19.18 -12.09
N ARG A 43 13.87 18.89 -13.38
CA ARG A 43 13.03 17.80 -13.89
C ARG A 43 13.31 16.46 -13.21
N SER A 44 14.58 16.16 -12.94
CA SER A 44 15.01 14.95 -12.22
C SER A 44 14.44 14.87 -10.80
N ALA A 45 14.40 15.99 -10.07
CA ALA A 45 13.80 16.04 -8.74
C ALA A 45 12.28 15.80 -8.79
N VAL A 46 11.59 16.29 -9.83
CA VAL A 46 10.16 16.01 -10.03
C VAL A 46 9.92 14.52 -10.25
N TRP A 47 10.73 13.87 -11.09
CA TRP A 47 10.65 12.42 -11.33
C TRP A 47 10.93 11.61 -10.06
N LEU A 48 11.97 11.95 -9.31
CA LEU A 48 12.32 11.26 -8.07
C LEU A 48 11.23 11.42 -7.00
N ALA A 49 10.67 12.64 -6.85
CA ALA A 49 9.55 12.88 -5.94
C ALA A 49 8.29 12.12 -6.37
N TYR A 50 8.04 12.01 -7.68
CA TYR A 50 6.93 11.21 -8.22
C TYR A 50 7.10 9.71 -7.92
N GLU A 51 8.29 9.14 -8.16
CA GLU A 51 8.57 7.74 -7.87
C GLU A 51 8.39 7.43 -6.39
N LYS A 52 8.86 8.33 -5.52
CA LYS A 52 8.63 8.23 -4.08
C LYS A 52 7.15 8.28 -3.72
N ALA A 53 6.40 9.25 -4.24
CA ALA A 53 4.97 9.38 -3.97
C ALA A 53 4.15 8.16 -4.43
N VAL A 54 4.49 7.60 -5.60
CA VAL A 54 3.85 6.38 -6.13
C VAL A 54 4.27 5.14 -5.33
N GLY A 55 5.53 5.08 -4.88
CA GLY A 55 6.04 4.04 -3.99
C GLY A 55 5.30 4.04 -2.65
N ASP A 56 5.24 5.20 -2.00
CA ASP A 56 4.55 5.39 -0.72
C ASP A 56 3.05 5.06 -0.81
N GLU A 57 2.36 5.45 -1.90
CA GLU A 57 0.96 5.09 -2.14
C GLU A 57 0.78 3.56 -2.28
N LYS A 58 1.70 2.90 -2.99
CA LYS A 58 1.67 1.43 -3.14
C LYS A 58 1.94 0.74 -1.80
N GLU A 59 2.93 1.19 -1.04
CA GLU A 59 3.26 0.63 0.27
C GLU A 59 2.09 0.77 1.26
N ARG A 60 1.45 1.95 1.31
CA ARG A 60 0.27 2.18 2.15
C ARG A 60 -0.92 1.29 1.80
N ASN A 61 -1.06 0.91 0.53
CA ASN A 61 -2.11 0.02 0.05
C ASN A 61 -1.70 -1.46 0.10
N THR A 62 -0.70 -1.85 0.89
CA THR A 62 -0.37 -3.26 1.08
C THR A 62 -1.05 -3.85 2.32
N PHE A 63 -1.31 -5.16 2.29
CA PHE A 63 -1.82 -5.88 3.45
C PHE A 63 -0.90 -5.78 4.66
N GLN A 64 0.42 -5.73 4.44
CA GLN A 64 1.39 -5.50 5.50
C GLN A 64 1.19 -4.14 6.17
N ALA A 65 1.08 -3.05 5.41
CA ALA A 65 0.87 -1.73 5.97
C ALA A 65 -0.45 -1.63 6.76
N LEU A 66 -1.53 -2.26 6.30
CA LEU A 66 -2.77 -2.35 7.07
C LEU A 66 -2.60 -3.15 8.37
N THR A 67 -1.85 -4.25 8.33
CA THR A 67 -1.59 -5.08 9.51
C THR A 67 -0.78 -4.31 10.56
N GLU A 68 0.25 -3.57 10.12
CA GLU A 68 1.06 -2.72 11.00
C GLU A 68 0.24 -1.56 11.61
N GLN A 69 -0.63 -0.94 10.82
CA GLN A 69 -1.57 0.07 11.30
C GLN A 69 -2.51 -0.51 12.37
N PHE A 70 -3.07 -1.70 12.14
CA PHE A 70 -3.92 -2.38 13.11
C PHE A 70 -3.14 -2.70 14.40
N MET A 71 -1.93 -3.26 14.29
CA MET A 71 -1.10 -3.59 15.48
C MET A 71 -0.65 -2.37 16.29
N THR A 72 -0.71 -1.18 15.69
CA THR A 72 -0.39 0.09 16.35
C THR A 72 -1.66 0.82 16.83
N SER A 73 -2.84 0.30 16.53
CA SER A 73 -4.10 0.96 16.86
C SER A 73 -4.45 0.82 18.36
N PRO A 74 -5.25 1.74 18.91
CA PRO A 74 -5.80 1.60 20.26
C PRO A 74 -6.58 0.29 20.43
N ASP A 75 -7.36 -0.11 19.42
CA ASP A 75 -8.14 -1.35 19.45
C ASP A 75 -7.26 -2.58 19.69
N PHE A 76 -6.08 -2.64 19.06
CA PHE A 76 -5.14 -3.73 19.29
C PHE A 76 -4.51 -3.65 20.69
N MET A 77 -4.24 -2.45 21.18
CA MET A 77 -3.70 -2.25 22.52
C MET A 77 -4.70 -2.65 23.62
N ASP A 78 -6.00 -2.50 23.37
CA ASP A 78 -7.09 -2.90 24.27
C ASP A 78 -7.31 -4.42 24.31
N LEU A 79 -6.74 -5.18 23.36
CA LEU A 79 -6.80 -6.64 23.39
C LEU A 79 -6.01 -7.24 24.57
N ALA A 80 -6.50 -8.37 25.06
CA ALA A 80 -5.80 -9.16 26.06
C ALA A 80 -4.39 -9.55 25.57
N VAL A 81 -3.44 -9.63 26.49
CA VAL A 81 -2.03 -9.90 26.20
C VAL A 81 -1.84 -11.19 25.38
N GLU A 82 -2.57 -12.26 25.72
CA GLU A 82 -2.51 -13.54 25.00
C GLU A 82 -3.05 -13.40 23.57
N THR A 83 -4.13 -12.64 23.38
CA THR A 83 -4.68 -12.34 22.05
C THR A 83 -3.66 -11.56 21.22
N ARG A 84 -3.01 -10.54 21.76
CA ARG A 84 -1.96 -9.79 21.03
C ARG A 84 -0.80 -10.68 20.61
N LYS A 85 -0.37 -11.62 21.48
CA LYS A 85 0.66 -12.61 21.15
C LYS A 85 0.24 -13.51 19.99
N ASP A 86 -1.01 -13.98 20.00
CA ASP A 86 -1.55 -14.82 18.93
C ASP A 86 -1.59 -14.08 17.59
N TYR A 87 -2.07 -12.83 17.57
CA TYR A 87 -2.06 -12.00 16.36
C TYR A 87 -0.65 -11.80 15.80
N THR A 88 0.32 -11.51 16.68
CA THR A 88 1.73 -11.36 16.29
C THR A 88 2.32 -12.66 15.73
N LYS A 89 1.91 -13.80 16.29
CA LYS A 89 2.33 -15.12 15.83
C LYS A 89 1.72 -15.47 14.47
N TYR A 90 0.43 -15.18 14.26
CA TYR A 90 -0.27 -15.48 13.01
C TYR A 90 0.18 -14.55 11.87
N SER A 91 0.44 -13.27 12.16
CA SER A 91 0.97 -12.34 11.17
C SER A 91 2.30 -12.81 10.58
N GLY A 92 3.17 -13.43 11.40
CA GLY A 92 4.41 -14.05 10.92
C GLY A 92 4.23 -15.17 9.90
N LYS A 93 3.01 -15.71 9.73
CA LYS A 93 2.66 -16.72 8.71
C LYS A 93 1.91 -16.14 7.52
N VAL A 94 1.02 -15.18 7.77
CA VAL A 94 0.18 -14.55 6.75
C VAL A 94 0.95 -13.48 5.96
N LEU A 95 1.76 -12.65 6.63
CA LEU A 95 2.52 -11.55 6.02
C LEU A 95 3.52 -12.01 4.94
N PRO A 96 4.27 -13.12 5.09
CA PRO A 96 5.14 -13.60 4.02
C PRO A 96 4.41 -13.94 2.71
N VAL A 97 3.12 -14.30 2.79
CA VAL A 97 2.32 -14.73 1.62
C VAL A 97 1.53 -13.56 1.04
N PHE A 98 0.89 -12.77 1.90
CA PHE A 98 -0.04 -11.71 1.48
C PHE A 98 0.50 -10.30 1.68
N GLY A 99 1.59 -10.11 2.42
CA GLY A 99 2.03 -8.82 2.93
C GLY A 99 2.24 -7.76 1.84
N LYS A 100 2.82 -8.14 0.69
CA LYS A 100 3.07 -7.22 -0.44
C LYS A 100 1.88 -7.06 -1.39
N ILE A 101 0.77 -7.74 -1.13
CA ILE A 101 -0.41 -7.75 -1.99
C ILE A 101 -1.35 -6.62 -1.56
N ASP A 102 -2.00 -6.01 -2.54
CA ASP A 102 -3.11 -5.08 -2.36
C ASP A 102 -4.30 -5.82 -1.71
N PRO A 103 -4.76 -5.43 -0.51
CA PRO A 103 -5.82 -6.10 0.24
C PRO A 103 -7.07 -6.38 -0.59
N ASP A 104 -7.47 -5.44 -1.45
CA ASP A 104 -8.67 -5.56 -2.30
C ASP A 104 -8.52 -6.64 -3.39
N LYS A 105 -7.29 -7.10 -3.62
CA LYS A 105 -6.98 -8.19 -4.57
C LYS A 105 -6.85 -9.55 -3.90
N ILE A 106 -6.94 -9.62 -2.57
CA ILE A 106 -6.96 -10.89 -1.85
C ILE A 106 -8.35 -11.48 -1.98
N LYS A 107 -8.48 -12.52 -2.81
CA LYS A 107 -9.75 -13.19 -3.06
C LYS A 107 -9.90 -14.47 -2.22
N PRO A 108 -11.13 -14.96 -2.00
CA PRO A 108 -11.37 -16.21 -1.28
C PRO A 108 -10.58 -17.41 -1.82
N GLU A 109 -10.32 -17.48 -3.13
CA GLU A 109 -9.54 -18.57 -3.72
C GLU A 109 -8.07 -18.54 -3.27
N HIS A 110 -7.50 -17.35 -3.06
CA HIS A 110 -6.14 -17.21 -2.54
C HIS A 110 -6.07 -17.65 -1.07
N ILE A 111 -7.07 -17.26 -0.28
CA ILE A 111 -7.20 -17.68 1.12
C ILE A 111 -7.34 -19.21 1.19
N ARG A 112 -8.18 -19.79 0.32
CA ARG A 112 -8.40 -21.24 0.30
C ARG A 112 -7.13 -22.00 -0.04
N ARG A 113 -6.38 -21.56 -1.05
CA ARG A 113 -5.10 -22.17 -1.42
C ARG A 113 -4.07 -22.09 -0.28
N TYR A 114 -4.00 -20.95 0.40
CA TYR A 114 -3.17 -20.78 1.59
C TYR A 114 -3.59 -21.75 2.70
N MET A 115 -4.88 -21.84 3.00
CA MET A 115 -5.43 -22.76 4.02
C MET A 115 -5.19 -24.23 3.67
N ASP A 116 -5.32 -24.63 2.40
CA ASP A 116 -5.03 -26.00 1.97
C ASP A 116 -3.54 -26.33 2.17
N GLN A 117 -2.64 -25.42 1.81
CA GLN A 117 -1.20 -25.62 1.98
C GLN A 117 -0.76 -25.60 3.47
N ARG A 118 -1.35 -24.71 4.29
CA ARG A 118 -1.12 -24.70 5.75
C ARG A 118 -1.73 -25.92 6.43
N GLY A 119 -2.90 -26.36 5.97
CA GLY A 119 -3.64 -27.49 6.50
C GLY A 119 -2.88 -28.82 6.39
N LEU A 120 -1.95 -28.95 5.44
CA LEU A 120 -1.00 -30.07 5.35
C LEU A 120 -0.08 -30.15 6.57
N SER A 121 0.33 -29.01 7.12
CA SER A 121 1.21 -28.92 8.30
C SER A 121 0.44 -28.90 9.62
N SER A 122 -0.71 -28.24 9.68
CA SER A 122 -1.57 -28.19 10.88
C SER A 122 -2.98 -27.76 10.53
N ARG A 123 -3.89 -28.73 10.36
CA ARG A 123 -5.29 -28.51 9.99
C ARG A 123 -6.07 -27.65 10.99
N THR A 124 -5.83 -27.83 12.29
CA THR A 124 -6.54 -27.09 13.35
C THR A 124 -6.06 -25.65 13.44
N GLN A 125 -4.76 -25.40 13.28
CA GLN A 125 -4.21 -24.04 13.37
C GLN A 125 -4.52 -23.21 12.12
N ALA A 126 -4.55 -23.83 10.93
CA ALA A 126 -4.96 -23.15 9.70
C ALA A 126 -6.37 -22.52 9.80
N ASN A 127 -7.26 -23.13 10.61
CA ASN A 127 -8.62 -22.64 10.85
C ASN A 127 -8.74 -21.68 12.05
N ARG A 128 -7.65 -21.41 12.78
CA ARG A 128 -7.64 -20.56 14.00
C ARG A 128 -6.81 -19.28 13.84
N GLU A 129 -6.10 -19.11 12.74
CA GLU A 129 -5.48 -17.84 12.36
C GLU A 129 -6.59 -16.80 12.13
N LYS A 130 -6.82 -15.94 13.13
CA LYS A 130 -7.80 -14.84 13.14
C LYS A 130 -7.11 -13.49 13.08
#